data_AF-A0AAU0LRT2-F1
#
_entry.id   AF-A0AAU0LRT2-F1
#
_cell.length_a   1.000
_cell.length_b   1.000
_cell.length_c   1.000
_cell.angle_alpha   90.00
_cell.angle_beta   90.00
_cell.angle_gamma   90.00
#
_symmetry.space_group_name_H-M   'P 1'
#
loop_
_entity.id
_entity.type
_entity.pdbx_description
1 polymer ?
#
loop_
_entity_poly.entity_id
_entity_poly.type
_entity_poly.pdbx_seq_one_letter_code
_entity_poly.pdbx_strand_id
1 'polypeptide(L)'
;MGLGFDRTVNGSRAVTQYNPPLDKIYGNISTCPEKLLLWFHHVSWNYRMNSGNTLWTELCFRYDHGVQKVREFQKVWDRMEKYIDRPRFLAVQAKLRIQARDAVWWKDACLQYFQCFSRQPIPYELERPIHNLEELKKIKLPMGHHN
;
A
#
# COMPACT_ATOMS: atom_id res chain seq x y z
N MET A 1 14.42 7.48 12.53
CA MET A 1 13.04 6.94 12.45
C MET A 1 12.76 6.53 11.01
N GLY A 2 12.03 5.43 10.83
CA GLY A 2 11.84 4.79 9.54
C GLY A 2 10.69 3.77 9.57
N LEU A 3 10.57 3.00 8.50
CA LEU A 3 9.57 1.94 8.36
C LEU A 3 10.25 0.64 7.93
N GLY A 4 9.57 -0.48 8.19
CA GLY A 4 10.02 -1.82 7.84
C GLY A 4 10.57 -2.57 9.05
N PHE A 5 11.05 -3.78 8.80
CA PHE A 5 11.53 -4.68 9.85
C PHE A 5 12.87 -5.27 9.41
N ASP A 6 13.89 -5.14 10.26
CA ASP A 6 15.21 -5.68 9.98
C ASP A 6 15.23 -7.21 10.14
N ARG A 7 15.19 -7.92 9.01
CA ARG A 7 15.34 -9.37 8.91
C ARG A 7 16.71 -9.78 8.38
N THR A 8 17.64 -8.84 8.26
CA THR A 8 19.03 -9.11 7.83
C THR A 8 19.79 -9.89 8.90
N VAL A 9 21.07 -10.19 8.63
CA VAL A 9 21.98 -10.84 9.59
C VAL A 9 22.17 -10.04 10.90
N ASN A 10 21.90 -8.74 10.87
CA ASN A 10 22.01 -7.82 12.00
C ASN A 10 20.69 -7.66 12.78
N GLY A 11 19.56 -8.05 12.18
CA GLY A 11 18.23 -8.04 12.80
C GLY A 11 17.80 -9.43 13.26
N SER A 12 16.61 -9.87 12.85
CA SER A 12 16.09 -11.20 13.23
C SER A 12 16.77 -12.39 12.55
N ARG A 13 17.66 -12.14 11.57
CA ARG A 13 18.34 -13.17 10.76
C ARG A 13 17.43 -14.07 9.93
N ALA A 14 16.14 -13.75 9.79
CA ALA A 14 15.22 -14.57 8.99
C ALA A 14 15.66 -14.66 7.51
N VAL A 15 16.44 -13.69 6.99
CA VAL A 15 17.01 -13.78 5.64
C VAL A 15 17.92 -15.01 5.45
N THR A 16 18.54 -15.51 6.52
CA THR A 16 19.42 -16.70 6.47
C THR A 16 18.67 -18.01 6.25
N GLN A 17 17.33 -17.99 6.34
CA GLN A 17 16.48 -19.14 6.03
C GLN A 17 16.30 -19.34 4.52
N TYR A 18 16.69 -18.38 3.70
CA TYR A 18 16.63 -18.48 2.24
C TYR A 18 17.92 -19.09 1.69
N ASN A 19 17.81 -19.91 0.64
CA ASN A 19 18.98 -20.45 -0.05
C ASN A 19 19.69 -19.37 -0.89
N PRO A 20 21.02 -19.47 -1.09
CA PRO A 20 21.73 -18.63 -2.05
C PRO A 20 21.16 -18.73 -3.47
N PRO A 21 21.11 -17.61 -4.23
CA PRO A 21 21.63 -16.28 -3.88
C PRO A 21 20.61 -15.35 -3.18
N LEU A 22 19.43 -15.85 -2.81
CA LEU A 22 18.33 -15.01 -2.31
C LEU A 22 18.63 -14.40 -0.94
N ASP A 23 19.34 -15.12 -0.08
CA ASP A 23 19.85 -14.61 1.20
C ASP A 23 20.65 -13.31 1.02
N LYS A 24 21.55 -13.30 0.03
CA LYS A 24 22.41 -12.16 -0.33
C LYS A 24 21.61 -11.05 -1.00
N ILE A 25 20.74 -11.41 -1.95
CA ILE A 25 19.92 -10.42 -2.69
C ILE A 25 18.99 -9.68 -1.74
N TYR A 26 18.25 -10.40 -0.90
CA TYR A 26 17.31 -9.81 0.05
C TYR A 26 18.02 -9.17 1.24
N GLY A 27 19.16 -9.71 1.68
CA GLY A 27 19.94 -9.20 2.80
C GLY A 27 20.73 -7.93 2.50
N ASN A 28 20.94 -7.59 1.22
CA ASN A 28 21.62 -6.37 0.80
C ASN A 28 20.61 -5.34 0.28
N ILE A 29 20.55 -4.19 0.95
CA ILE A 29 19.62 -3.09 0.64
C ILE A 29 19.75 -2.56 -0.81
N SER A 30 20.95 -2.60 -1.39
CA SER A 30 21.19 -2.13 -2.77
C SER A 30 20.68 -3.10 -3.84
N THR A 31 20.50 -4.38 -3.51
CA THR A 31 20.03 -5.42 -4.43
C THR A 31 18.63 -5.91 -4.12
N CYS A 32 18.12 -5.62 -2.92
CA CYS A 32 16.80 -6.07 -2.49
C CYS A 32 15.72 -5.41 -3.36
N PRO A 33 14.82 -6.18 -4.00
CA PRO A 33 13.73 -5.60 -4.77
C PRO A 33 12.86 -4.69 -3.89
N GLU A 34 12.55 -3.47 -4.34
CA GLU A 34 11.82 -2.48 -3.53
C GLU A 34 10.48 -3.00 -2.99
N LYS A 35 9.78 -3.83 -3.78
CA LYS A 35 8.53 -4.48 -3.37
C LYS A 35 8.67 -5.38 -2.12
N LEU A 36 9.90 -5.80 -1.79
CA LEU A 36 10.26 -6.59 -0.63
C LEU A 36 11.13 -5.82 0.38
N LEU A 37 11.45 -4.55 0.13
CA LEU A 37 12.39 -3.79 0.95
C LEU A 37 11.96 -3.76 2.42
N LEU A 38 10.71 -3.38 2.69
CA LEU A 38 10.18 -3.27 4.05
C LEU A 38 9.94 -4.62 4.73
N TRP A 39 10.00 -5.73 3.98
CA TRP A 39 10.02 -7.09 4.54
C TRP A 39 11.39 -7.44 5.11
N PHE A 40 12.49 -6.96 4.55
CA PHE A 40 13.82 -7.37 5.00
C PHE A 40 14.61 -6.29 5.73
N HIS A 41 14.26 -5.03 5.51
CA HIS A 41 15.01 -3.88 6.00
C HIS A 41 14.10 -2.93 6.76
N HIS A 42 14.64 -2.37 7.85
CA HIS A 42 14.11 -1.14 8.44
C HIS A 42 14.88 0.04 7.84
N VAL A 43 14.20 0.95 7.14
CA VAL A 43 14.86 2.05 6.42
C VAL A 43 14.28 3.41 6.79
N SER A 44 15.13 4.43 6.79
CA SER A 44 14.75 5.82 7.07
C SER A 44 13.65 6.32 6.13
N TRP A 45 12.76 7.17 6.62
CA TRP A 45 11.77 7.86 5.79
C TRP A 45 12.39 8.66 4.63
N ASN A 46 13.64 9.09 4.77
CA ASN A 46 14.40 9.84 3.77
C ASN A 46 15.25 8.94 2.84
N TYR A 47 15.16 7.60 2.98
CA TYR A 47 15.82 6.68 2.07
C TYR A 47 15.35 6.94 0.63
N ARG A 48 16.27 7.02 -0.33
CA ARG A 48 15.96 7.28 -1.74
C ARG A 48 15.62 5.97 -2.43
N MET A 49 14.40 5.91 -2.97
CA MET A 49 13.92 4.83 -3.81
C MET A 49 14.50 4.99 -5.23
N ASN A 50 14.40 3.96 -6.06
CA ASN A 50 14.83 3.94 -7.46
C ASN A 50 14.12 4.99 -8.32
N SER A 51 12.93 5.42 -7.91
CA SER A 51 12.21 6.55 -8.52
C SER A 51 12.86 7.92 -8.24
N GLY A 52 13.83 7.99 -7.33
CA GLY A 52 14.43 9.22 -6.82
C GLY A 52 13.65 9.84 -5.64
N ASN A 53 12.42 9.40 -5.40
CA ASN A 53 11.59 9.81 -4.27
C ASN A 53 12.17 9.31 -2.94
N THR A 54 11.82 9.98 -1.85
CA THR A 54 12.03 9.42 -0.51
C THR A 54 11.06 8.25 -0.27
N LEU A 55 11.36 7.37 0.69
CA LEU A 55 10.45 6.30 1.09
C LEU A 55 9.06 6.85 1.45
N TRP A 56 8.99 7.97 2.18
CA TRP A 56 7.71 8.58 2.54
C TRP A 56 6.91 9.00 1.30
N THR A 57 7.54 9.75 0.38
CA THR A 57 6.90 10.21 -0.85
C THR A 57 6.46 9.03 -1.72
N GLU A 58 7.32 8.03 -1.90
CA GLU A 58 6.99 6.81 -2.64
C GLU A 58 5.80 6.07 -2.01
N LEU A 59 5.75 5.95 -0.67
CA LEU A 59 4.62 5.34 0.03
C LEU A 59 3.30 6.07 -0.28
N CYS A 60 3.30 7.41 -0.23
CA CYS A 60 2.13 8.23 -0.60
C CYS A 60 1.65 7.93 -2.02
N PHE A 61 2.58 7.96 -2.99
CA PHE A 61 2.24 7.66 -4.39
C PHE A 61 1.74 6.22 -4.58
N ARG A 62 2.28 5.23 -3.87
CA ARG A 62 1.84 3.84 -3.98
C ARG A 62 0.40 3.64 -3.49
N TYR A 63 0.02 4.28 -2.38
CA TYR A 63 -1.36 4.24 -1.90
C TYR A 63 -2.32 4.96 -2.86
N ASP A 64 -1.94 6.12 -3.40
CA ASP A 64 -2.80 6.81 -4.37
C ASP A 64 -2.94 6.02 -5.68
N HIS A 65 -1.85 5.46 -6.19
CA HIS A 65 -1.87 4.60 -7.37
C HIS A 65 -2.84 3.41 -7.20
N GLY A 66 -2.96 2.85 -5.98
CA GLY A 66 -3.97 1.83 -5.67
C GLY A 66 -5.41 2.32 -5.90
N VAL A 67 -5.73 3.54 -5.44
CA VAL A 67 -7.04 4.18 -5.67
C VAL A 67 -7.29 4.38 -7.17
N GLN A 68 -6.30 4.92 -7.91
CA GLN A 68 -6.45 5.15 -9.35
C GLN A 68 -6.65 3.84 -10.13
N LYS A 69 -5.98 2.75 -9.74
CA LYS A 69 -6.19 1.43 -10.34
C LYS A 69 -7.60 0.91 -10.16
N VAL A 70 -8.18 1.03 -8.95
CA VAL A 70 -9.56 0.58 -8.71
C VAL A 70 -10.57 1.43 -9.49
N ARG A 71 -10.34 2.75 -9.62
CA ARG A 71 -11.15 3.61 -10.49
C ARG A 71 -11.06 3.20 -11.97
N GLU A 72 -9.89 2.76 -12.44
CA GLU A 72 -9.77 2.20 -13.79
C GLU A 72 -10.51 0.87 -13.93
N PHE A 73 -10.52 0.01 -12.91
CA PHE A 73 -11.31 -1.23 -12.95
C PHE A 73 -12.80 -0.96 -13.19
N GLN A 74 -13.34 0.10 -12.58
CA GLN A 74 -14.72 0.53 -12.83
C GLN A 74 -14.92 0.88 -14.31
N LYS A 75 -14.05 1.72 -14.88
CA LYS A 75 -14.12 2.12 -16.30
C LYS A 75 -13.98 0.93 -17.25
N VAL A 76 -13.08 0.00 -16.95
CA VAL A 76 -12.92 -1.25 -17.72
C VAL A 76 -14.20 -2.06 -17.65
N TRP A 77 -14.77 -2.24 -16.46
CA TRP A 77 -16.01 -3.00 -16.28
C TRP A 77 -17.19 -2.37 -16.99
N ASP A 78 -17.37 -1.05 -16.91
CA ASP A 78 -18.47 -0.32 -17.55
C ASP A 78 -18.46 -0.51 -19.07
N ARG A 79 -17.28 -0.58 -19.70
CA ARG A 79 -17.14 -0.90 -21.15
C ARG A 79 -17.62 -2.32 -21.51
N MET A 80 -17.80 -3.20 -20.52
CA MET A 80 -18.22 -4.58 -20.72
C MET A 80 -19.75 -4.77 -20.72
N GLU A 81 -20.55 -3.72 -20.45
CA GLU A 81 -22.00 -3.82 -20.25
C GLU A 81 -22.72 -4.60 -21.36
N LYS A 82 -22.34 -4.38 -22.62
CA LYS A 82 -22.96 -5.04 -23.77
C LYS A 82 -22.58 -6.52 -23.97
N TYR A 83 -21.59 -7.02 -23.24
CA TYR A 83 -21.07 -8.39 -23.38
C TYR A 83 -21.44 -9.32 -22.23
N ILE A 84 -22.09 -8.79 -21.19
CA ILE A 84 -22.39 -9.51 -19.95
C ILE A 84 -23.89 -9.37 -19.66
N ASP A 85 -24.54 -10.42 -19.16
CA ASP A 85 -25.94 -10.31 -18.73
C ASP A 85 -26.09 -9.28 -17.60
N ARG A 86 -27.24 -8.63 -17.62
CA ARG A 86 -27.55 -7.50 -16.73
C ARG A 86 -27.40 -7.83 -15.23
N PRO A 87 -27.88 -8.98 -14.71
CA PRO A 87 -27.71 -9.32 -13.29
C PRO A 87 -26.24 -9.36 -12.84
N ARG A 88 -25.37 -10.07 -13.56
CA ARG A 88 -23.94 -10.16 -13.21
C ARG A 88 -23.23 -8.83 -13.41
N PHE A 89 -23.53 -8.11 -14.49
CA PHE A 89 -22.97 -6.79 -14.76
C PHE A 89 -23.22 -5.82 -13.59
N LEU A 90 -24.48 -5.69 -13.16
CA LEU A 90 -24.87 -4.79 -12.06
C LEU A 90 -24.27 -5.22 -10.72
N ALA A 91 -24.24 -6.52 -10.42
CA ALA A 91 -23.68 -7.04 -9.17
C ALA A 91 -22.18 -6.71 -9.03
N VAL A 92 -21.40 -6.91 -10.09
CA VAL A 92 -19.96 -6.59 -10.08
C VAL A 92 -19.75 -5.09 -10.09
N GLN A 93 -20.53 -4.32 -10.87
CA GLN A 93 -20.42 -2.87 -10.89
C GLN A 93 -20.67 -2.26 -9.50
N ALA A 94 -21.67 -2.77 -8.76
CA ALA A 94 -21.92 -2.36 -7.38
C ALA A 94 -20.74 -2.68 -6.45
N LYS A 95 -20.14 -3.88 -6.56
CA LYS A 95 -18.96 -4.27 -5.77
C LYS A 95 -17.74 -3.39 -6.09
N LEU A 96 -17.50 -3.06 -7.36
CA LEU A 96 -16.39 -2.18 -7.75
C LEU A 96 -16.59 -0.74 -7.25
N ARG A 97 -17.84 -0.24 -7.19
CA ARG A 97 -18.16 1.05 -6.55
C ARG A 97 -17.82 1.06 -5.06
N ILE A 98 -18.17 -0.01 -4.34
CA ILE A 98 -17.81 -0.19 -2.93
C ILE A 98 -16.29 -0.24 -2.79
N GLN A 99 -15.61 -1.05 -3.61
CA GLN A 99 -14.15 -1.19 -3.59
C GLN A 99 -13.44 0.16 -3.81
N ALA A 100 -13.92 1.00 -4.73
CA ALA A 100 -13.32 2.30 -5.00
C ALA A 100 -13.43 3.25 -3.80
N ARG A 101 -14.59 3.28 -3.13
CA ARG A 101 -14.80 4.05 -1.90
C ARG A 101 -13.90 3.53 -0.78
N ASP A 102 -13.88 2.21 -0.58
CA ASP A 102 -13.11 1.60 0.48
C ASP A 102 -11.59 1.75 0.23
N ALA A 103 -11.14 1.81 -1.02
CA ALA A 103 -9.74 2.10 -1.37
C ALA A 103 -9.32 3.53 -0.95
N VAL A 104 -10.19 4.53 -1.10
CA VAL A 104 -9.94 5.89 -0.61
C VAL A 104 -9.85 5.89 0.92
N TRP A 105 -10.78 5.20 1.58
CA TRP A 105 -10.78 5.03 3.03
C TRP A 105 -9.45 4.41 3.53
N TRP A 106 -8.97 3.35 2.87
CA TRP A 106 -7.70 2.71 3.20
C TRP A 106 -6.49 3.61 2.97
N LYS A 107 -6.45 4.33 1.83
CA LYS A 107 -5.40 5.33 1.55
C LYS A 107 -5.33 6.35 2.69
N ASP A 108 -6.47 6.95 3.02
CA ASP A 108 -6.55 8.03 4.00
C ASP A 108 -6.14 7.55 5.39
N ALA A 109 -6.62 6.37 5.81
CA ALA A 109 -6.29 5.80 7.11
C ALA A 109 -4.79 5.48 7.23
N CYS A 110 -4.22 4.81 6.23
CA CYS A 110 -2.81 4.43 6.26
C CYS A 110 -1.89 5.65 6.17
N LEU A 111 -2.13 6.57 5.22
CA LEU A 111 -1.26 7.72 5.05
C LEU A 111 -1.30 8.65 6.26
N GLN A 112 -2.49 8.92 6.83
CA GLN A 112 -2.57 9.72 8.05
C GLN A 112 -1.91 9.03 9.25
N TYR A 113 -2.07 7.71 9.39
CA TYR A 113 -1.39 6.95 10.46
C TYR A 113 0.13 7.06 10.33
N PHE A 114 0.69 6.77 9.16
CA PHE A 114 2.14 6.84 8.95
C PHE A 114 2.66 8.28 9.02
N GLN A 115 1.86 9.28 8.65
CA GLN A 115 2.20 10.70 8.80
C GLN A 115 2.48 11.08 10.26
N CYS A 116 1.79 10.47 11.22
CA CYS A 116 2.08 10.68 12.65
C CYS A 116 3.53 10.30 13.03
N PHE A 117 4.18 9.41 12.27
CA PHE A 117 5.55 8.95 12.51
C PHE A 117 6.57 9.58 11.56
N SER A 118 6.23 9.73 10.27
CA SER A 118 7.12 10.37 9.30
C SER A 118 7.27 11.86 9.56
N ARG A 119 6.22 12.51 10.10
CA ARG A 119 6.11 13.97 10.29
C ARG A 119 6.33 14.76 8.99
N GLN A 120 6.14 14.12 7.84
CA GLN A 120 6.29 14.72 6.53
C GLN A 120 4.91 14.99 5.89
N PRO A 121 4.75 16.07 5.11
CA PRO A 121 3.50 16.36 4.43
C PRO A 121 3.22 15.30 3.35
N ILE A 122 1.95 15.01 3.10
CA ILE A 122 1.55 14.27 1.90
C ILE A 122 1.81 15.20 0.69
N PRO A 123 2.41 14.70 -0.41
CA PRO A 123 2.66 15.51 -1.61
C PRO A 123 1.40 16.24 -2.09
N TYR A 124 1.56 17.50 -2.49
CA TYR A 124 0.43 18.41 -2.81
C TYR A 124 -0.34 17.96 -4.06
N GLU A 125 0.34 17.30 -4.98
CA GLU A 125 -0.19 16.72 -6.22
C GLU A 125 -1.16 15.56 -5.99
N LEU A 126 -1.21 14.98 -4.78
CA LEU A 126 -2.12 13.89 -4.45
C LEU A 126 -3.44 14.43 -3.89
N GLU A 127 -4.53 13.72 -4.17
CA GLU A 127 -5.83 13.99 -3.54
C GLU A 127 -5.68 13.92 -2.02
N ARG A 128 -6.01 15.04 -1.36
CA ARG A 128 -5.94 15.17 0.09
C ARG A 128 -6.88 14.18 0.78
N PRO A 129 -6.53 13.70 1.98
CA PRO A 129 -7.44 12.89 2.77
C PRO A 129 -8.77 13.63 3.01
N ILE A 130 -9.87 12.94 2.76
CA ILE A 130 -11.23 13.44 3.01
C ILE A 130 -11.81 12.84 4.29
N HIS A 131 -11.24 11.73 4.78
CA HIS A 131 -11.61 11.11 6.04
C HIS A 131 -10.68 11.56 7.17
N ASN A 132 -11.22 11.79 8.38
CA ASN A 132 -10.42 12.14 9.55
C ASN A 132 -9.88 10.90 10.27
N LEU A 133 -8.57 10.86 10.58
CA LEU A 133 -7.95 9.71 11.26
C LEU A 133 -8.61 9.32 12.60
N GLU A 134 -9.06 10.28 13.41
CA GLU A 134 -9.70 9.99 14.70
C GLU A 134 -11.07 9.35 14.53
N GLU A 135 -11.78 9.64 13.45
CA GLU A 135 -13.03 8.95 13.10
C GLU A 135 -12.74 7.55 12.57
N LEU A 136 -11.71 7.41 11.72
CA LEU A 136 -11.28 6.13 11.15
C LEU A 136 -10.90 5.12 12.24
N LYS A 137 -10.19 5.56 13.29
CA LYS A 137 -9.80 4.71 14.43
C LYS A 137 -10.98 4.16 15.24
N LYS A 138 -12.14 4.83 15.22
CA LYS A 138 -13.34 4.38 15.94
C LYS A 138 -14.05 3.23 15.24
N ILE A 139 -13.80 3.03 13.95
CA ILE A 139 -14.42 1.97 13.16
C ILE A 139 -13.91 0.62 13.65
N LYS A 140 -14.85 -0.27 14.03
CA LYS A 140 -14.57 -1.65 14.36
C LYS A 140 -14.94 -2.52 13.16
N LEU A 141 -13.92 -2.98 12.44
CA LEU A 141 -14.10 -3.97 11.40
C LEU A 141 -14.38 -5.32 12.08
N PRO A 142 -15.42 -6.08 11.66
CA PRO A 142 -15.67 -7.43 12.14
C PRO A 142 -14.61 -8.37 11.56
N MET A 143 -13.39 -8.31 12.10
CA MET A 143 -12.27 -9.16 11.74
C MET A 143 -12.41 -10.47 12.51
N GLY A 144 -13.33 -11.33 12.09
CA GLY A 144 -13.34 -12.72 12.55
C GLY A 144 -12.04 -13.40 12.13
N HIS A 145 -11.49 -14.27 12.97
CA HIS A 145 -10.38 -15.12 12.57
C HIS A 145 -10.88 -16.04 11.43
N HIS A 146 -10.40 -15.80 10.22
CA HIS A 146 -10.50 -16.75 9.12
C HIS A 146 -9.34 -17.75 9.27
N ASN A 147 -9.43 -18.62 10.27
CA ASN A 147 -8.58 -19.81 10.40
C ASN A 147 -9.48 -21.04 10.46
#